data_AF-A0AA41DA55-F1
#
_entry.id   AF-A0AA41DA55-F1
#
_cell.length_a   1.000
_cell.length_b   1.000
_cell.length_c   1.000
_cell.angle_alpha   90.00
_cell.angle_beta   90.00
_cell.angle_gamma   90.00
#
_symmetry.space_group_name_H-M   'P 1'
#
loop_
_entity.id
_entity.type
_entity.pdbx_description
1 polymer ?
#
loop_
_entity_poly.entity_id
_entity_poly.type
_entity_poly.pdbx_seq_one_letter_code
_entity_poly.pdbx_strand_id
1 'polypeptide(L)' 'MNKELEELYAELEKVKSSNDEYLPEYGYSTKDEIVQLIEEDIKDLEEEMNNSECFCSDDEIEMERTSLCMSLGISRYC' A
#
# COMPACT_ATOMS: atom_id res chain seq x y z
N MET A 1 8.46 3.08 2.70
CA MET A 1 7.26 2.97 3.55
C MET A 1 7.14 4.15 4.50
N ASN A 2 7.46 4.14 5.81
CA ASN A 2 7.10 5.30 6.68
C ASN A 2 7.62 6.68 6.22
N LYS A 3 8.88 6.79 5.77
CA LYS A 3 9.46 8.06 5.30
C LYS A 3 8.81 8.60 4.02
N GLU A 4 8.37 7.70 3.15
CA GLU A 4 7.73 8.02 1.88
C GLU A 4 6.29 8.50 2.09
N LEU A 5 5.57 7.85 3.01
CA LEU A 5 4.25 8.28 3.45
C LEU A 5 4.31 9.68 4.11
N GLU A 6 5.30 9.93 4.97
CA GLU A 6 5.53 11.25 5.58
C GLU A 6 5.81 12.33 4.51
N GLU A 7 6.59 12.01 3.47
CA GLU A 7 6.88 12.93 2.37
C GLU A 7 5.63 13.28 1.56
N LEU A 8 4.77 12.29 1.26
CA LEU A 8 3.50 12.51 0.55
C LEU A 8 2.53 13.37 1.36
N TYR A 9 2.41 13.15 2.67
CA TYR A 9 1.57 14.00 3.53
C TYR A 9 2.07 15.46 3.56
N ALA A 10 3.39 15.67 3.61
CA ALA A 10 3.97 17.00 3.54
C ALA A 10 3.72 17.68 2.18
N GLU A 11 3.82 16.92 1.09
CA GLU A 11 3.52 17.40 -0.26
C GLU A 11 2.05 17.79 -0.40
N LEU A 12 1.14 16.95 0.10
CA LEU A 12 -0.29 17.21 0.11
C LEU A 12 -0.64 18.52 0.83
N GLU A 13 -0.01 18.78 1.98
CA GLU A 13 -0.18 20.02 2.73
C GLU A 13 0.34 21.23 1.95
N LYS A 14 1.50 21.09 1.29
CA LYS A 14 2.06 22.13 0.42
C LYS A 14 1.12 22.47 -0.75
N VAL A 15 0.56 21.46 -1.42
CA VAL A 15 -0.38 21.66 -2.54
C VAL A 15 -1.68 22.28 -2.05
N LYS A 16 -2.24 21.78 -0.94
CA LYS A 16 -3.49 22.31 -0.36
C LYS A 16 -3.36 23.75 0.13
N SER A 17 -2.19 24.15 0.63
CA SER A 17 -1.91 25.53 1.08
C SER A 17 -1.64 26.51 -0.06
N SER A 18 -1.39 26.04 -1.30
CA SER A 18 -1.28 26.92 -2.46
C SER A 18 -2.62 27.58 -2.80
N ASN A 19 -2.56 28.87 -3.20
CA ASN A 19 -3.73 29.62 -3.65
C ASN A 19 -3.96 29.54 -5.16
N ASP A 20 -3.02 28.95 -5.90
CA ASP A 20 -3.10 28.85 -7.36
C ASP A 20 -3.95 27.64 -7.77
N GLU A 21 -4.84 27.84 -8.76
CA GLU A 21 -5.68 26.77 -9.32
C GLU A 21 -4.85 25.79 -10.17
N TYR A 22 -3.76 26.27 -10.78
CA TYR A 22 -2.85 25.48 -11.60
C TYR A 22 -1.43 25.64 -11.09
N LEU A 23 -0.73 24.53 -10.86
CA LEU A 23 0.60 24.55 -10.27
C LEU A 23 1.67 24.28 -11.34
N PRO A 24 2.55 25.26 -11.65
CA PRO A 24 3.61 25.09 -12.66
C PRO A 24 4.61 23.98 -12.31
N GLU A 25 4.85 23.75 -11.02
CA GLU A 25 5.74 22.67 -10.53
C GLU A 25 5.24 21.27 -10.94
N TYR A 26 3.94 21.16 -11.23
CA TYR A 26 3.26 19.93 -11.63
C TYR A 26 2.81 19.99 -13.09
N GLY A 27 3.56 20.70 -13.95
CA GLY A 27 3.25 20.75 -15.38
C GLY A 27 1.97 21.53 -15.73
N TYR A 28 1.56 22.47 -14.87
CA TYR A 28 0.28 23.19 -14.98
C TYR A 28 -0.95 22.28 -14.86
N SER A 29 -0.85 21.15 -14.15
CA SER A 29 -2.03 20.41 -13.70
C SER A 29 -2.86 21.21 -12.71
N THR A 30 -4.15 20.88 -12.61
CA THR A 30 -5.06 21.52 -11.65
C THR A 30 -4.70 21.10 -10.24
N LYS A 31 -4.90 22.00 -9.27
CA LYS A 31 -4.72 21.70 -7.85
C LYS A 31 -5.50 20.47 -7.41
N ASP A 32 -6.76 20.35 -7.86
CA ASP A 32 -7.62 19.23 -7.48
C ASP A 32 -7.13 17.89 -8.06
N GLU A 33 -6.60 17.89 -9.28
CA GLU A 33 -5.99 16.70 -9.90
C GLU A 33 -4.72 16.28 -9.15
N ILE A 34 -3.86 17.23 -8.80
CA ILE A 34 -2.63 16.95 -8.04
C ILE A 34 -2.96 16.41 -6.65
N VAL A 35 -3.95 16.99 -5.97
CA VAL A 35 -4.43 16.49 -4.67
C VAL A 35 -4.95 15.07 -4.78
N GLN A 36 -5.74 14.76 -5.82
CA GLN A 36 -6.26 13.40 -6.04
C GLN A 36 -5.14 12.38 -6.26
N LEU A 37 -4.14 12.71 -7.07
CA LEU A 37 -3.02 11.82 -7.33
C LEU A 37 -2.22 11.51 -6.05
N ILE A 38 -1.93 12.52 -5.24
CA ILE A 38 -1.21 12.33 -3.98
C ILE A 38 -2.06 11.52 -2.98
N GLU A 39 -3.38 11.73 -2.94
CA GLU A 39 -4.28 10.95 -2.08
C GLU A 39 -4.39 9.48 -2.53
N GLU A 40 -4.33 9.21 -3.84
CA GLU A 40 -4.27 7.85 -4.39
C GLU A 40 -2.96 7.16 -4.00
N ASP A 41 -1.82 7.82 -4.16
CA ASP A 41 -0.50 7.27 -3.77
C ASP A 41 -0.43 6.95 -2.26
N ILE A 42 -0.96 7.83 -1.41
CA ILE A 42 -1.06 7.59 0.04
C ILE A 42 -1.90 6.34 0.32
N LYS A 43 -3.06 6.22 -0.31
CA LYS A 43 -3.98 5.11 -0.12
C LYS A 43 -3.35 3.79 -0.54
N ASP A 44 -2.67 3.77 -1.68
CA ASP A 44 -2.00 2.57 -2.19
C ASP A 44 -0.86 2.13 -1.26
N LEU A 45 -0.06 3.07 -0.75
CA LEU A 45 0.99 2.75 0.22
C LEU A 45 0.43 2.27 1.56
N GLU A 46 -0.64 2.86 2.06
CA GLU A 46 -1.33 2.39 3.27
C GLU A 46 -1.90 0.98 3.06
N GLU A 47 -2.47 0.70 1.89
CA GLU A 47 -2.95 -0.62 1.50
C GLU A 47 -1.80 -1.63 1.37
N GLU A 48 -0.65 -1.26 0.80
CA GLU A 48 0.53 -2.13 0.74
C GLU A 48 1.08 -2.44 2.14
N MET A 49 1.14 -1.44 3.02
CA MET A 49 1.57 -1.61 4.40
C MET A 49 0.60 -2.50 5.19
N ASN A 50 -0.70 -2.41 4.93
CA ASN A 50 -1.73 -3.23 5.56
C ASN A 50 -1.82 -4.65 4.95
N ASN A 51 -1.67 -4.78 3.62
CA ASN A 51 -1.61 -6.08 2.92
C ASN A 51 -0.30 -6.82 3.19
N SER A 52 0.74 -6.12 3.64
CA SER A 52 1.91 -6.78 4.23
C SER A 52 1.52 -7.64 5.43
N GLU A 53 0.34 -7.47 6.06
CA GLU A 53 -0.15 -8.35 7.13
C GLU A 53 -0.94 -9.58 6.65
N CYS A 54 -0.99 -9.86 5.34
CA CYS A 54 -1.45 -11.18 4.85
C CYS A 54 -0.32 -12.22 4.93
N PHE A 55 0.37 -12.28 6.08
CA PHE A 55 1.10 -13.46 6.44
C PHE A 55 0.06 -14.41 7.04
N CYS A 56 -0.36 -15.42 6.28
CA CYS A 56 -0.91 -16.61 6.92
C CYS A 56 0.03 -16.93 8.10
N SER A 57 -0.52 -17.02 9.30
CA SER A 57 0.29 -17.40 10.45
C SER A 57 1.02 -18.70 10.16
N ASP A 58 2.19 -18.91 10.75
CA ASP A 58 2.93 -20.19 10.58
C ASP A 58 2.01 -21.39 10.84
N ASP A 59 1.06 -21.27 11.77
CA ASP A 59 0.05 -22.28 12.07
C ASP A 59 -0.96 -22.50 10.94
N GLU A 60 -1.44 -21.44 10.28
CA GLU A 60 -2.33 -21.54 9.11
C GLU A 60 -1.61 -22.18 7.92
N ILE A 61 -0.36 -21.79 7.67
CA ILE A 61 0.49 -22.38 6.64
C ILE A 61 0.72 -23.86 6.91
N GLU A 62 1.03 -24.23 8.16
CA GLU A 62 1.22 -25.62 8.57
C GLU A 62 -0.06 -26.45 8.45
N MET A 63 -1.22 -25.85 8.71
CA MET A 63 -2.52 -26.50 8.56
C MET A 63 -2.84 -26.80 7.09
N GLU A 64 -2.63 -25.83 6.20
CA GLU A 64 -2.80 -26.01 4.75
C GLU A 64 -1.83 -27.06 4.20
N ARG A 65 -0.55 -26.97 4.61
CA ARG A 65 0.48 -27.96 4.24
C ARG A 65 0.07 -29.37 4.65
N THR A 66 -0.45 -29.53 5.86
CA THR A 66 -0.92 -30.84 6.37
C THR A 66 -2.10 -31.37 5.58
N SER A 67 -3.09 -30.52 5.32
CA SER A 67 -4.26 -30.86 4.51
C SER A 67 -3.85 -31.35 3.12
N LEU A 68 -2.92 -30.63 2.49
CA LEU A 68 -2.39 -30.98 1.17
C LEU A 68 -1.63 -32.31 1.19
N CYS A 69 -0.72 -32.51 2.14
CA CYS A 69 0.01 -33.77 2.30
C CYS A 69 -0.96 -34.96 2.44
N MET A 70 -1.99 -34.84 3.29
CA MET A 70 -2.99 -35.89 3.46
C MET A 70 -3.78 -36.17 2.17
N SER A 71 -4.18 -35.13 1.45
CA SER A 71 -4.94 -35.27 0.19
C SER A 71 -4.15 -35.97 -0.92
N LEU A 72 -2.83 -35.81 -0.92
CA LEU A 72 -1.93 -36.41 -1.91
C LEU A 72 -1.33 -37.75 -1.44
N GLY A 73 -1.68 -38.21 -0.24
CA GLY A 73 -1.10 -39.43 0.35
C GLY A 73 0.39 -39.31 0.69
N ILE A 74 0.90 -38.09 0.85
CA ILE A 74 2.29 -37.80 1.18
C ILE A 74 2.43 -37.74 2.71
N SER A 75 3.48 -38.36 3.25
CA SER A 75 3.79 -38.25 4.67
C SER A 75 4.25 -36.83 5.01
N ARG A 76 3.69 -36.23 6.06
CA ARG A 76 4.07 -34.90 6.56
C ARG A 76 5.51 -34.85 7.10
N TYR A 77 6.10 -36.00 7.44
CA TYR A 77 7.36 -36.10 8.19
C TYR A 77 8.54 -36.66 7.36
N CYS A 78 8.49 -36.58 6.03
CA CYS A 78 9.58 -37.03 5.15
C CYS A 78 10.73 -36.04 5.07
#